data_AF-A0A316AXD2-F1
#
_entry.id   AF-A0A316AXD2-F1
#
_cell.length_a   1.000
_cell.length_b   1.000
_cell.length_c   1.000
_cell.angle_alpha   90.00
_cell.angle_beta   90.00
_cell.angle_gamma   90.00
#
_symmetry.space_group_name_H-M   'P 1'
#
loop_
_entity.id
_entity.type
_entity.pdbx_description
1 polymer ?
#
loop_
_entity_poly.entity_id
_entity_poly.type
_entity_poly.pdbx_seq_one_letter_code
_entity_poly.pdbx_strand_id
1 'polypeptide(L)'
;MNKIAKNVKKFQGAAALAAATLLSACAGGTPAVSTEVPAQNYPENNRTEISEGTSNPQEIPVAQQNAPEASQVAAPATKPAENQQATSRKEVAQPETQPVAKTVETVPCESRNNEQAAPAALEEQTAPPDPYQAFPALANQIFLHADTLYKQGKVDDAVAYLQRFRIIKPLWNQWEMTADSLLQEFGKTNAELAKQFEPLVMQIINMNRVQTAYSMVAETADSLISLAPGDSLVQFAKDQKRVAYENTLKRAQKEMTTIKTMAEQRAQFAEAEQRALDFQLRHRDFEEQLKIQAMIDYIRSLAQATDSEAAKYWEKNDPAEAMKKADELIAAKKYDQAKELLNKLKASNLRKEAMDKYIVLADAYCNAQRKETSQLFAKAQKQKDAAKKKDLMKSAIAPLDKCLGEYPESTLNQKVLDNKNFLEKEMAK
;
A
#
# COMPACT_ATOMS: atom_id res chain seq x y z
N MET A 1 49.46 -9.84 6.44
CA MET A 1 48.97 -8.81 5.49
C MET A 1 48.60 -9.48 4.18
N ASN A 2 47.53 -9.00 3.52
CA ASN A 2 46.97 -9.45 2.24
C ASN A 2 46.18 -10.77 2.21
N LYS A 3 44.91 -10.73 2.62
CA LYS A 3 43.78 -11.52 2.02
C LYS A 3 42.40 -11.20 2.65
N ILE A 4 42.04 -9.93 2.86
CA ILE A 4 40.66 -9.53 3.26
C ILE A 4 40.24 -8.25 2.50
N ALA A 5 40.37 -8.25 1.17
CA ALA A 5 40.04 -7.05 0.37
C ALA A 5 39.45 -7.37 -1.02
N LYS A 6 38.67 -8.46 -1.16
CA LYS A 6 38.06 -8.81 -2.46
C LYS A 6 36.55 -9.04 -2.50
N ASN A 7 35.82 -9.00 -1.38
CA ASN A 7 34.37 -9.23 -1.39
C ASN A 7 33.46 -8.04 -1.06
N VAL A 8 34.00 -6.83 -0.85
CA VAL A 8 33.18 -5.63 -0.59
C VAL A 8 32.81 -4.86 -1.88
N LYS A 9 33.46 -5.12 -3.01
CA LYS A 9 33.21 -4.40 -4.27
C LYS A 9 32.06 -4.94 -5.14
N LYS A 10 31.48 -6.11 -4.82
CA LYS A 10 30.43 -6.73 -5.66
C LYS A 10 28.98 -6.43 -5.27
N PHE A 11 28.74 -5.77 -4.12
CA PHE A 11 27.39 -5.39 -3.70
C PHE A 11 27.07 -3.90 -3.84
N GLN A 12 28.03 -3.06 -4.25
CA GLN A 12 27.79 -1.64 -4.55
C GLN A 12 27.37 -1.38 -6.01
N GLY A 13 27.52 -2.37 -6.91
CA GLY A 13 27.21 -2.21 -8.33
C GLY A 13 25.74 -2.38 -8.71
N ALA A 14 24.96 -3.18 -7.95
CA ALA A 14 23.59 -3.53 -8.36
C ALA A 14 22.55 -2.42 -8.06
N ALA A 15 22.77 -1.60 -7.02
CA ALA A 15 21.82 -0.55 -6.65
C ALA A 15 21.99 0.74 -7.48
N ALA A 16 23.22 1.05 -7.93
CA ALA A 16 23.47 2.19 -8.80
C ALA A 16 22.94 1.96 -10.24
N LEU A 17 22.88 0.70 -10.68
CA LEU A 17 22.35 0.32 -12.00
C LEU A 17 20.82 0.42 -12.07
N ALA A 18 20.09 0.23 -10.96
CA ALA A 18 18.62 0.42 -10.92
C ALA A 18 18.20 1.89 -10.95
N ALA A 19 18.95 2.79 -10.29
CA ALA A 19 18.68 4.23 -10.32
C ALA A 19 19.02 4.84 -11.70
N ALA A 20 20.12 4.39 -12.33
CA ALA A 20 20.49 4.81 -13.67
C ALA A 20 19.51 4.28 -14.74
N THR A 21 18.91 3.10 -14.56
CA THR A 21 17.92 2.56 -15.52
C THR A 21 16.54 3.19 -15.39
N LEU A 22 16.11 3.60 -14.18
CA LEU A 22 14.86 4.36 -14.02
C LEU A 22 14.98 5.79 -14.57
N LEU A 23 16.15 6.43 -14.45
CA LEU A 23 16.41 7.75 -15.04
C LEU A 23 16.68 7.69 -16.55
N SER A 24 17.32 6.63 -17.05
CA SER A 24 17.56 6.46 -18.50
C SER A 24 16.33 5.98 -19.28
N ALA A 25 15.35 5.35 -18.61
CA ALA A 25 14.07 5.00 -19.23
C ALA A 25 13.11 6.21 -19.35
N CYS A 26 13.39 7.32 -18.65
CA CYS A 26 12.60 8.55 -18.72
C CYS A 26 13.14 9.57 -19.74
N ALA A 27 14.34 9.35 -20.28
CA ALA A 27 14.90 10.11 -21.39
C ALA A 27 14.66 9.35 -22.70
N GLY A 28 13.42 9.36 -23.18
CA GLY A 28 13.03 8.79 -24.47
C GLY A 28 13.77 9.48 -25.60
N GLY A 29 14.82 8.83 -26.12
CA GLY A 29 15.67 9.34 -27.19
C GLY A 29 16.16 8.24 -28.14
N THR A 30 15.43 7.14 -28.25
CA THR A 30 15.67 6.12 -29.30
C THR A 30 14.51 6.13 -30.28
N PRO A 31 14.74 6.29 -31.60
CA PRO A 31 13.69 6.17 -32.60
C PRO A 31 13.08 4.76 -32.57
N ALA A 32 11.78 4.68 -32.85
CA ALA A 32 11.02 3.44 -32.87
C ALA A 32 11.69 2.38 -33.75
N VAL A 33 11.90 1.18 -33.19
CA VAL A 33 12.34 0.01 -33.94
C VAL A 33 11.16 -0.48 -34.78
N SER A 34 11.32 -0.44 -36.11
CA SER A 34 10.39 -1.06 -37.07
C SER A 34 10.18 -2.53 -36.74
N THR A 35 8.92 -2.93 -36.59
CA THR A 35 8.49 -4.33 -36.52
C THR A 35 8.62 -5.00 -37.88
N GLU A 36 9.65 -5.82 -38.06
CA GLU A 36 9.62 -6.94 -39.00
C GLU A 36 10.05 -8.21 -38.26
N VAL A 37 9.12 -9.16 -38.17
CA VAL A 37 9.35 -10.53 -37.67
C VAL A 37 9.78 -11.42 -38.84
N PRO A 38 10.76 -12.31 -38.63
CA PRO A 38 10.59 -13.66 -39.13
C PRO A 38 10.75 -14.71 -38.02
N ALA A 39 9.96 -15.77 -38.16
CA ALA A 39 9.75 -16.86 -37.22
C ALA A 39 10.85 -17.94 -37.25
N GLN A 40 10.74 -18.84 -36.25
CA GLN A 40 11.23 -20.23 -36.15
C GLN A 40 12.59 -20.48 -35.47
N ASN A 41 12.57 -20.99 -34.22
CA ASN A 41 12.56 -22.44 -33.92
C ASN A 41 12.83 -22.68 -32.42
N TYR A 42 11.93 -23.39 -31.75
CA TYR A 42 12.19 -24.05 -30.46
C TYR A 42 12.67 -25.48 -30.72
N PRO A 43 13.48 -26.05 -29.81
CA PRO A 43 13.10 -27.35 -29.29
C PRO A 43 13.13 -27.43 -27.75
N GLU A 44 12.36 -28.41 -27.30
CA GLU A 44 11.93 -28.74 -25.96
C GLU A 44 13.00 -29.33 -25.02
N ASN A 45 12.67 -29.31 -23.72
CA ASN A 45 12.93 -30.31 -22.68
C ASN A 45 14.35 -30.89 -22.51
N ASN A 46 14.90 -30.73 -21.28
CA ASN A 46 14.94 -31.91 -20.42
C ASN A 46 15.07 -31.60 -18.92
N ARG A 47 14.34 -32.42 -18.16
CA ARG A 47 14.31 -32.57 -16.71
C ARG A 47 15.11 -33.82 -16.37
N THR A 48 16.02 -33.76 -15.38
CA THR A 48 16.44 -34.97 -14.68
C THR A 48 16.74 -34.67 -13.21
N GLU A 49 16.17 -35.54 -12.38
CA GLU A 49 16.25 -35.69 -10.94
C GLU A 49 17.65 -36.07 -10.47
N ILE A 50 18.02 -35.71 -9.22
CA ILE A 50 18.74 -36.62 -8.30
C ILE A 50 18.25 -36.38 -6.86
N SER A 51 18.03 -37.50 -6.17
CA SER A 51 17.47 -37.71 -4.83
C SER A 51 18.49 -37.58 -3.68
N GLU A 52 17.93 -37.48 -2.47
CA GLU A 52 18.38 -38.01 -1.16
C GLU A 52 19.66 -37.49 -0.45
N GLY A 53 19.54 -37.29 0.87
CA GLY A 53 20.69 -37.19 1.77
C GLY A 53 20.44 -36.53 3.13
N THR A 54 19.86 -37.29 4.05
CA THR A 54 19.60 -37.04 5.47
C THR A 54 20.83 -36.62 6.29
N SER A 55 20.63 -35.83 7.36
CA SER A 55 21.10 -36.03 8.76
C SER A 55 21.52 -34.74 9.49
N ASN A 56 21.12 -34.70 10.75
CA ASN A 56 21.13 -33.60 11.72
C ASN A 56 22.37 -33.75 12.65
N PRO A 57 22.41 -33.12 13.84
CA PRO A 57 23.09 -31.87 14.21
C PRO A 57 24.37 -32.07 15.06
N GLN A 58 25.19 -31.03 15.26
CA GLN A 58 26.11 -31.00 16.42
C GLN A 58 26.33 -29.58 17.00
N GLU A 59 26.72 -29.61 18.26
CA GLU A 59 26.61 -28.62 19.34
C GLU A 59 27.62 -27.45 19.33
N ILE A 60 27.22 -26.46 20.12
CA ILE A 60 27.85 -25.28 20.75
C ILE A 60 29.33 -25.48 21.17
N PRO A 61 30.15 -24.40 21.36
CA PRO A 61 30.15 -23.70 22.65
C PRO A 61 30.46 -22.18 22.63
N VAL A 62 30.19 -21.59 23.80
CA VAL A 62 30.30 -20.21 24.29
C VAL A 62 31.75 -19.80 24.63
N ALA A 63 32.09 -18.51 24.50
CA ALA A 63 33.10 -17.78 25.29
C ALA A 63 32.75 -16.26 25.25
N GLN A 64 32.26 -15.61 26.30
CA GLN A 64 32.94 -15.03 27.47
C GLN A 64 34.28 -14.31 27.15
N GLN A 65 34.31 -12.97 27.26
CA GLN A 65 35.20 -12.23 28.18
C GLN A 65 35.10 -10.68 28.04
N ASN A 66 34.69 -10.08 29.15
CA ASN A 66 35.27 -8.94 29.90
C ASN A 66 35.61 -7.59 29.23
N ALA A 67 34.95 -6.57 29.78
CA ALA A 67 35.42 -5.18 29.88
C ALA A 67 36.63 -5.05 30.83
N PRO A 68 37.26 -3.86 30.88
CA PRO A 68 37.13 -3.07 32.11
C PRO A 68 36.93 -1.55 31.92
N GLU A 69 36.35 -0.96 32.96
CA GLU A 69 36.15 0.47 33.26
C GLU A 69 37.42 1.24 33.66
N ALA A 70 37.40 2.57 33.47
CA ALA A 70 37.64 3.63 34.48
C ALA A 70 37.65 5.01 33.78
N SER A 71 36.67 5.91 34.02
CA SER A 71 36.66 7.04 35.00
C SER A 71 37.74 8.10 34.78
N GLN A 72 37.57 9.43 34.89
CA GLN A 72 36.50 10.42 35.11
C GLN A 72 37.22 11.82 35.08
N VAL A 73 36.47 12.93 35.23
CA VAL A 73 36.90 14.29 35.69
C VAL A 73 37.38 15.24 34.57
N ALA A 74 36.97 16.51 34.40
CA ALA A 74 36.06 17.46 35.06
C ALA A 74 35.68 18.63 34.11
N ALA A 75 34.62 19.36 34.48
CA ALA A 75 34.27 20.70 33.99
C ALA A 75 35.27 21.79 34.48
N PRO A 76 35.15 23.04 33.99
CA PRO A 76 34.44 24.03 34.81
C PRO A 76 33.56 25.02 34.03
N ALA A 77 32.68 25.68 34.78
CA ALA A 77 31.74 26.71 34.38
C ALA A 77 32.31 28.13 34.48
N THR A 78 31.77 29.07 33.70
CA THR A 78 31.58 30.49 34.10
C THR A 78 30.55 31.18 33.18
N LYS A 79 29.57 31.83 33.79
CA LYS A 79 28.55 32.77 33.23
C LYS A 79 29.02 34.22 33.53
N PRO A 80 28.25 35.31 33.28
CA PRO A 80 27.27 35.66 32.23
C PRO A 80 27.55 37.07 31.61
N ALA A 81 26.85 37.46 30.54
CA ALA A 81 26.57 38.88 30.28
C ALA A 81 25.27 39.08 29.49
N GLU A 82 24.58 40.11 29.91
CA GLU A 82 23.24 40.60 29.62
C GLU A 82 23.32 41.70 28.55
N ASN A 83 22.44 41.72 27.55
CA ASN A 83 21.84 43.00 27.12
C ASN A 83 20.57 42.83 26.29
N GLN A 84 19.65 43.75 26.55
CA GLN A 84 18.32 43.87 25.97
C GLN A 84 18.33 44.77 24.72
N GLN A 85 17.20 44.73 24.00
CA GLN A 85 16.52 45.82 23.30
C GLN A 85 16.74 46.10 21.79
N ALA A 86 15.57 46.14 21.14
CA ALA A 86 15.11 47.11 20.13
C ALA A 86 15.39 46.88 18.63
N THR A 87 14.33 46.40 17.96
CA THR A 87 13.73 46.95 16.73
C THR A 87 14.50 48.02 15.94
N SER A 88 14.81 47.73 14.67
CA SER A 88 14.58 48.64 13.55
C SER A 88 14.70 47.96 12.19
N ARG A 89 13.55 47.87 11.53
CA ARG A 89 13.27 48.07 10.09
C ARG A 89 14.49 48.38 9.21
N LYS A 90 14.81 47.48 8.27
CA LYS A 90 15.29 47.88 6.94
C LYS A 90 14.80 46.91 5.87
N GLU A 91 13.74 47.38 5.23
CA GLU A 91 13.19 47.02 3.94
C GLU A 91 14.26 47.10 2.84
N VAL A 92 14.50 45.99 2.12
CA VAL A 92 15.11 45.99 0.78
C VAL A 92 14.58 44.80 -0.03
N ALA A 93 13.87 45.17 -1.10
CA ALA A 93 13.72 44.53 -2.42
C ALA A 93 13.06 43.15 -2.56
N GLN A 94 11.86 43.21 -3.16
CA GLN A 94 11.22 42.18 -3.97
C GLN A 94 12.15 41.62 -5.06
N PRO A 95 12.08 40.33 -5.43
CA PRO A 95 12.57 39.86 -6.70
C PRO A 95 11.52 40.07 -7.80
N GLU A 96 12.04 40.54 -8.93
CA GLU A 96 11.37 40.97 -10.15
C GLU A 96 10.60 39.83 -10.87
N THR A 97 9.38 40.19 -11.23
CA THR A 97 8.63 39.89 -12.47
C THR A 97 9.06 38.72 -13.36
N GLN A 98 8.10 37.79 -13.48
CA GLN A 98 7.87 36.87 -14.59
C GLN A 98 7.78 37.59 -15.95
N PRO A 99 8.28 37.02 -17.06
CA PRO A 99 8.01 37.58 -18.39
C PRO A 99 6.64 37.10 -18.90
N VAL A 100 5.71 38.05 -18.97
CA VAL A 100 4.43 37.97 -19.69
C VAL A 100 4.70 38.07 -21.20
N ALA A 101 4.12 37.13 -21.96
CA ALA A 101 4.21 37.10 -23.41
C ALA A 101 3.51 38.33 -24.05
N LYS A 102 4.18 38.96 -25.02
CA LYS A 102 3.71 40.10 -25.79
C LYS A 102 2.53 39.72 -26.70
N THR A 103 1.39 40.35 -26.49
CA THR A 103 0.28 40.45 -27.45
C THR A 103 0.62 41.55 -28.46
N VAL A 104 0.61 41.24 -29.75
CA VAL A 104 0.75 42.22 -30.83
C VAL A 104 -0.64 42.69 -31.23
N GLU A 105 -0.89 44.00 -31.07
CA GLU A 105 -2.00 44.73 -31.69
C GLU A 105 -1.85 44.73 -33.21
N THR A 106 -2.94 44.42 -33.93
CA THR A 106 -3.17 44.94 -35.29
C THR A 106 -4.59 45.50 -35.36
N VAL A 107 -4.68 46.70 -35.93
CA VAL A 107 -5.83 47.62 -36.04
C VAL A 107 -6.78 47.18 -37.18
N PRO A 108 -8.08 47.58 -37.16
CA PRO A 108 -9.18 46.90 -37.84
C PRO A 108 -9.55 47.51 -39.20
N CYS A 109 -10.29 46.74 -40.01
CA CYS A 109 -11.11 47.27 -41.11
C CYS A 109 -12.48 46.57 -41.12
N GLU A 110 -13.54 47.36 -40.92
CA GLU A 110 -14.94 47.00 -41.13
C GLU A 110 -15.28 46.94 -42.63
N SER A 111 -16.05 45.94 -43.06
CA SER A 111 -17.43 46.15 -43.57
C SER A 111 -18.00 44.99 -44.42
N ARG A 112 -19.23 44.62 -44.04
CA ARG A 112 -20.39 44.17 -44.84
C ARG A 112 -20.56 42.69 -45.25
N ASN A 113 -21.41 42.04 -44.44
CA ASN A 113 -22.65 41.32 -44.78
C ASN A 113 -22.73 40.54 -46.10
N ASN A 114 -22.94 39.22 -45.99
CA ASN A 114 -24.13 38.59 -46.55
C ASN A 114 -24.51 37.31 -45.79
N GLU A 115 -25.83 37.12 -45.67
CA GLU A 115 -26.54 36.04 -44.98
C GLU A 115 -26.25 34.63 -45.52
N GLN A 116 -26.05 33.66 -44.61
CA GLN A 116 -26.81 32.41 -44.62
C GLN A 116 -26.68 31.64 -43.28
N ALA A 117 -27.80 31.56 -42.57
CA ALA A 117 -28.09 30.57 -41.53
C ALA A 117 -28.11 29.15 -42.17
N ALA A 118 -27.81 28.01 -41.55
CA ALA A 118 -27.63 27.55 -40.16
C ALA A 118 -26.85 26.19 -40.26
N PRO A 119 -26.73 25.33 -39.22
CA PRO A 119 -26.94 25.52 -37.79
C PRO A 119 -25.73 25.11 -36.93
N ALA A 120 -25.78 25.52 -35.67
CA ALA A 120 -25.00 24.98 -34.57
C ALA A 120 -25.24 23.47 -34.40
N ALA A 121 -24.16 22.68 -34.40
CA ALA A 121 -24.04 21.41 -33.71
C ALA A 121 -22.56 21.00 -33.69
N LEU A 122 -22.13 20.39 -32.57
CA LEU A 122 -20.80 19.84 -32.24
C LEU A 122 -19.89 20.73 -31.40
N GLU A 123 -20.42 21.24 -30.28
CA GLU A 123 -19.68 21.07 -29.02
C GLU A 123 -20.06 19.71 -28.44
N GLU A 124 -19.31 18.67 -28.82
CA GLU A 124 -19.33 17.40 -28.12
C GLU A 124 -17.92 17.18 -27.56
N GLN A 125 -17.78 17.36 -26.24
CA GLN A 125 -16.62 16.93 -25.47
C GLN A 125 -16.40 15.44 -25.74
N THR A 126 -15.48 15.15 -26.66
CA THR A 126 -14.98 13.81 -26.91
C THR A 126 -13.48 13.86 -26.71
N ALA A 127 -12.94 12.88 -25.98
CA ALA A 127 -11.51 12.65 -25.91
C ALA A 127 -10.89 12.76 -27.32
N PRO A 128 -9.65 13.25 -27.46
CA PRO A 128 -9.02 13.39 -28.77
C PRO A 128 -9.18 12.07 -29.55
N PRO A 129 -9.70 12.11 -30.79
CA PRO A 129 -10.05 10.92 -31.54
C PRO A 129 -8.81 10.04 -31.73
N ASP A 130 -8.96 8.73 -31.54
CA ASP A 130 -7.87 7.77 -31.74
C ASP A 130 -7.35 7.88 -33.18
N PRO A 131 -6.11 8.36 -33.41
CA PRO A 131 -5.59 8.58 -34.75
C PRO A 131 -5.54 7.28 -35.57
N TYR A 132 -5.36 6.12 -34.92
CA TYR A 132 -5.32 4.82 -35.60
C TYR A 132 -6.69 4.35 -36.13
N GLN A 133 -7.77 4.95 -35.65
CA GLN A 133 -9.13 4.65 -36.13
C GLN A 133 -9.68 5.77 -37.00
N ALA A 134 -9.42 7.03 -36.62
CA ALA A 134 -9.96 8.20 -37.30
C ALA A 134 -9.34 8.43 -38.68
N PHE A 135 -8.01 8.32 -38.83
CA PHE A 135 -7.36 8.52 -40.13
C PHE A 135 -7.77 7.48 -41.18
N PRO A 136 -7.78 6.17 -40.88
CA PRO A 136 -8.27 5.17 -41.83
C PRO A 136 -9.74 5.33 -42.18
N ALA A 137 -10.59 5.67 -41.20
CA ALA A 137 -12.01 5.91 -41.45
C ALA A 137 -12.22 7.10 -42.41
N LEU A 138 -11.50 8.21 -42.19
CA LEU A 138 -11.54 9.37 -43.08
C LEU A 138 -11.03 9.03 -44.50
N ALA A 139 -9.93 8.29 -44.61
CA ALA A 139 -9.41 7.86 -45.91
C ALA A 139 -10.41 6.99 -46.67
N ASN A 140 -11.06 6.04 -45.98
CA ASN A 140 -12.08 5.18 -46.57
C ASN A 140 -13.31 5.97 -47.04
N GLN A 141 -13.76 6.97 -46.27
CA GLN A 141 -14.85 7.86 -46.69
C GLN A 141 -14.51 8.62 -47.98
N ILE A 142 -13.27 9.10 -48.08
CA ILE A 142 -12.79 9.82 -49.28
C ILE A 142 -12.80 8.90 -50.50
N PHE A 143 -12.34 7.65 -50.37
CA PHE A 143 -12.36 6.67 -51.47
C PHE A 143 -13.78 6.27 -51.88
N LEU A 144 -14.68 6.04 -50.92
CA LEU A 144 -16.08 5.72 -51.19
C LEU A 144 -16.79 6.87 -51.92
N HIS A 145 -16.50 8.11 -51.54
CA HIS A 145 -17.06 9.28 -52.22
C HIS A 145 -16.55 9.40 -53.66
N ALA A 146 -15.26 9.21 -53.89
CA ALA A 146 -14.67 9.23 -55.23
C ALA A 146 -15.23 8.12 -56.13
N ASP A 147 -15.40 6.90 -55.61
CA ASP A 147 -16.03 5.78 -56.34
C ASP A 147 -17.50 6.07 -56.69
N THR A 148 -18.22 6.72 -55.77
CA THR A 148 -19.61 7.16 -56.02
C THR A 148 -19.68 8.17 -57.16
N LEU A 149 -18.78 9.17 -57.18
CA LEU A 149 -18.70 10.17 -58.27
C LEU A 149 -18.36 9.50 -59.61
N TYR A 150 -17.43 8.54 -59.62
CA TYR A 150 -17.07 7.78 -60.81
C TYR A 150 -18.26 6.98 -61.37
N LYS A 151 -19.01 6.27 -60.51
CA LYS A 151 -20.22 5.51 -60.90
C LYS A 151 -21.35 6.39 -61.44
N GLN A 152 -21.38 7.66 -61.07
CA GLN A 152 -22.32 8.66 -61.61
C GLN A 152 -21.87 9.26 -62.96
N GLY A 153 -20.73 8.83 -63.51
CA GLY A 153 -20.15 9.35 -64.76
C GLY A 153 -19.38 10.67 -64.59
N LYS A 154 -19.21 11.16 -63.36
CA LYS A 154 -18.47 12.41 -63.05
C LYS A 154 -16.99 12.12 -62.85
N VAL A 155 -16.32 11.70 -63.92
CA VAL A 155 -14.94 11.20 -63.88
C VAL A 155 -13.96 12.30 -63.49
N ASP A 156 -14.08 13.50 -64.07
CA ASP A 156 -13.17 14.62 -63.79
C ASP A 156 -13.25 15.08 -62.32
N ASP A 157 -14.45 15.08 -61.74
CA ASP A 157 -14.68 15.41 -60.33
C ASP A 157 -14.06 14.35 -59.40
N ALA A 158 -14.22 13.06 -59.71
CA ALA A 158 -13.61 11.96 -58.95
C ALA A 158 -12.08 12.03 -58.98
N VAL A 159 -11.50 12.34 -60.15
CA VAL A 159 -10.05 12.51 -60.33
C VAL A 159 -9.55 13.71 -59.52
N ALA A 160 -10.22 14.86 -59.61
CA ALA A 160 -9.85 16.05 -58.84
C ALA A 160 -9.89 15.80 -57.33
N TYR A 161 -10.89 15.03 -56.85
CA TYR A 161 -11.03 14.68 -55.43
C TYR A 161 -9.89 13.75 -54.94
N LEU A 162 -9.54 12.73 -55.72
CA LEU A 162 -8.41 11.85 -55.42
C LEU A 162 -7.05 12.55 -55.52
N GLN A 163 -6.89 13.49 -56.46
CA GLN A 163 -5.68 14.31 -56.56
C GLN A 163 -5.46 15.16 -55.31
N ARG A 164 -6.52 15.72 -54.72
CA ARG A 164 -6.43 16.43 -53.42
C ARG A 164 -6.01 15.51 -52.29
N PHE A 165 -6.52 14.28 -52.25
CA PHE A 165 -6.08 13.28 -51.28
C PHE A 165 -4.58 12.95 -51.41
N ARG A 166 -4.02 12.93 -52.63
CA ARG A 166 -2.57 12.70 -52.84
C ARG A 166 -1.68 13.80 -52.23
N ILE A 167 -2.22 15.00 -52.00
CA ILE A 167 -1.50 16.12 -51.35
C ILE A 167 -1.30 15.85 -49.85
N ILE A 168 -1.97 14.86 -49.25
CA ILE A 168 -1.77 14.48 -47.84
C ILE A 168 -0.36 13.90 -47.60
N LYS A 169 0.26 13.27 -48.60
CA LYS A 169 1.60 12.67 -48.45
C LYS A 169 2.68 13.66 -47.98
N PRO A 170 2.87 14.84 -48.59
CA PRO A 170 3.83 15.83 -48.07
C PRO A 170 3.42 16.41 -46.71
N LEU A 171 2.12 16.51 -46.40
CA LEU A 171 1.64 16.95 -45.08
C LEU A 171 1.98 15.95 -43.98
N TRP A 172 1.99 14.65 -44.30
CA TRP A 172 2.40 13.60 -43.35
C TRP A 172 3.82 13.81 -42.85
N ASN A 173 4.76 14.10 -43.75
CA ASN A 173 6.16 14.37 -43.37
C ASN A 173 6.25 15.60 -42.45
N GLN A 174 5.42 16.62 -42.67
CA GLN A 174 5.38 17.80 -41.79
C GLN A 174 4.82 17.47 -40.40
N TRP A 175 3.78 16.63 -40.33
CA TRP A 175 3.23 16.16 -39.06
C TRP A 175 4.21 15.28 -38.30
N GLU A 176 4.93 14.38 -38.99
CA GLU A 176 5.99 13.55 -38.42
C GLU A 176 7.12 14.41 -37.83
N MET A 177 7.66 15.38 -38.59
CA MET A 177 8.66 16.31 -38.08
C MET A 177 8.17 17.11 -36.87
N THR A 178 6.89 17.50 -36.86
CA THR A 178 6.30 18.24 -35.73
C THR A 178 6.19 17.33 -34.50
N ALA A 179 5.76 16.08 -34.68
CA ALA A 179 5.70 15.10 -33.61
C ALA A 179 7.09 14.82 -33.03
N ASP A 180 8.10 14.61 -33.87
CA ASP A 180 9.49 14.39 -33.45
C ASP A 180 10.06 15.60 -32.69
N SER A 181 9.78 16.81 -33.17
CA SER A 181 10.19 18.04 -32.50
C SER A 181 9.58 18.16 -31.10
N LEU A 182 8.27 17.92 -30.98
CA LEU A 182 7.56 17.95 -29.70
C LEU A 182 8.08 16.86 -28.76
N LEU A 183 8.28 15.64 -29.24
CA LEU A 183 8.84 14.55 -28.44
C LEU A 183 10.25 14.88 -27.94
N GLN A 184 11.09 15.48 -28.78
CA GLN A 184 12.43 15.90 -28.37
C GLN A 184 12.39 17.01 -27.32
N GLU A 185 11.49 17.98 -27.46
CA GLU A 185 11.31 19.07 -26.50
C GLU A 185 10.77 18.56 -25.15
N PHE A 186 9.79 17.66 -25.18
CA PHE A 186 9.28 16.99 -23.98
C PHE A 186 10.39 16.16 -23.31
N GLY A 187 11.18 15.43 -24.09
CA GLY A 187 12.32 14.65 -23.58
C GLY A 187 13.37 15.52 -22.89
N LYS A 188 13.71 16.68 -23.46
CA LYS A 188 14.64 17.65 -22.83
C LYS A 188 14.07 18.23 -21.54
N THR A 189 12.79 18.63 -21.56
CA THR A 189 12.10 19.19 -20.39
C THR A 189 12.04 18.18 -19.25
N ASN A 190 11.70 16.93 -19.56
CA ASN A 190 11.67 15.84 -18.59
C ASN A 190 13.06 15.53 -18.02
N ALA A 191 14.11 15.53 -18.86
CA ALA A 191 15.47 15.31 -18.40
C ALA A 191 15.96 16.42 -17.44
N GLU A 192 15.60 17.67 -17.72
CA GLU A 192 15.95 18.80 -16.87
C GLU A 192 15.20 18.75 -15.53
N LEU A 193 13.89 18.48 -15.55
CA LEU A 193 13.09 18.26 -14.34
C LEU A 193 13.66 17.10 -13.51
N ALA A 194 14.00 15.98 -14.14
CA ALA A 194 14.59 14.83 -13.44
C ALA A 194 15.90 15.20 -12.71
N LYS A 195 16.74 16.02 -13.34
CA LYS A 195 17.98 16.53 -12.74
C LYS A 195 17.72 17.49 -11.58
N GLN A 196 16.72 18.36 -11.70
CA GLN A 196 16.35 19.30 -10.64
C GLN A 196 15.87 18.58 -9.37
N PHE A 197 15.15 17.46 -9.52
CA PHE A 197 14.59 16.71 -8.39
C PHE A 197 15.46 15.55 -7.89
N GLU A 198 16.62 15.30 -8.52
CA GLU A 198 17.56 14.24 -8.12
C GLU A 198 17.89 14.26 -6.61
N PRO A 199 18.14 15.42 -5.95
CA PRO A 199 18.43 15.44 -4.52
C PRO A 199 17.27 14.90 -3.66
N LEU A 200 16.03 15.28 -3.97
CA LEU A 200 14.84 14.83 -3.25
C LEU A 200 14.57 13.34 -3.48
N VAL A 201 14.74 12.87 -4.71
CA VAL A 201 14.65 11.45 -5.06
C VAL A 201 15.65 10.64 -4.23
N MET A 202 16.91 11.07 -4.19
CA MET A 202 17.96 10.40 -3.41
C MET A 202 17.70 10.46 -1.91
N GLN A 203 17.15 11.57 -1.40
CA GLN A 203 16.75 11.69 -0.01
C GLN A 203 15.66 10.67 0.34
N ILE A 204 14.61 10.55 -0.48
CA ILE A 204 13.52 9.58 -0.29
C ILE A 204 14.06 8.14 -0.30
N ILE A 205 14.92 7.80 -1.26
CA ILE A 205 15.56 6.48 -1.33
C ILE A 205 16.36 6.20 -0.06
N ASN A 206 17.18 7.15 0.37
CA ASN A 206 18.02 6.99 1.56
C ASN A 206 17.18 6.82 2.83
N MET A 207 16.10 7.60 2.99
CA MET A 207 15.17 7.46 4.11
C MET A 207 14.50 6.09 4.13
N ASN A 208 14.06 5.58 2.99
CA ASN A 208 13.51 4.23 2.90
C ASN A 208 14.57 3.16 3.19
N ARG A 209 15.81 3.34 2.71
CA ARG A 209 16.91 2.41 2.96
C ARG A 209 17.26 2.31 4.44
N VAL A 210 17.32 3.43 5.15
CA VAL A 210 17.57 3.46 6.61
C VAL A 210 16.29 3.24 7.42
N GLN A 211 15.17 3.00 6.74
CA GLN A 211 13.86 2.75 7.32
C GLN A 211 13.41 3.84 8.31
N THR A 212 13.58 5.10 7.91
CA THR A 212 13.07 6.28 8.62
C THR A 212 11.56 6.14 8.90
N ALA A 213 11.04 6.90 9.88
CA ALA A 213 9.61 6.93 10.18
C ALA A 213 8.78 7.27 8.92
N TYR A 214 7.64 6.60 8.78
CA TYR A 214 6.73 6.77 7.64
C TYR A 214 6.37 8.25 7.41
N SER A 215 6.03 8.99 8.46
CA SER A 215 5.63 10.40 8.38
C SER A 215 6.67 11.27 7.66
N MET A 216 7.96 11.11 7.97
CA MET A 216 9.03 11.86 7.31
C MET A 216 9.17 11.49 5.82
N VAL A 217 9.04 10.21 5.48
CA VAL A 217 9.08 9.77 4.07
C VAL A 217 7.86 10.31 3.32
N ALA A 218 6.68 10.23 3.95
CA ALA A 218 5.43 10.74 3.39
C ALA A 218 5.50 12.24 3.12
N GLU A 219 5.93 13.03 4.10
CA GLU A 219 6.07 14.48 3.97
C GLU A 219 7.07 14.87 2.86
N THR A 220 8.21 14.19 2.78
CA THR A 220 9.21 14.49 1.74
C THR A 220 8.72 14.08 0.35
N ALA A 221 8.03 12.95 0.25
CA ALA A 221 7.42 12.49 -1.00
C ALA A 221 6.27 13.40 -1.44
N ASP A 222 5.44 13.88 -0.51
CA ASP A 222 4.37 14.84 -0.80
C ASP A 222 4.93 16.20 -1.20
N SER A 223 6.05 16.61 -0.60
CA SER A 223 6.80 17.79 -1.03
C SER A 223 7.26 17.65 -2.48
N LEU A 224 7.87 16.52 -2.84
CA LEU A 224 8.25 16.24 -4.24
C LEU A 224 7.04 16.29 -5.17
N ILE A 225 5.91 15.67 -4.80
CA ILE A 225 4.68 15.68 -5.61
C ILE A 225 4.14 17.10 -5.80
N SER A 226 4.16 17.92 -4.74
CA SER A 226 3.64 19.30 -4.77
C SER A 226 4.42 20.23 -5.70
N LEU A 227 5.68 19.88 -6.01
CA LEU A 227 6.55 20.64 -6.93
C LEU A 227 6.31 20.30 -8.41
N ALA A 228 5.28 19.51 -8.72
CA ALA A 228 4.89 19.10 -10.07
C ALA A 228 6.06 18.53 -10.92
N PRO A 229 6.73 17.46 -10.45
CA PRO A 229 7.96 16.95 -11.05
C PRO A 229 7.75 16.10 -12.32
N GLY A 230 6.52 16.06 -12.84
CA GLY A 230 6.08 15.14 -13.89
C GLY A 230 5.60 13.79 -13.36
N ASP A 231 4.79 13.10 -14.17
CA ASP A 231 4.03 11.90 -13.76
C ASP A 231 4.91 10.76 -13.28
N SER A 232 6.06 10.52 -13.93
CA SER A 232 6.99 9.46 -13.54
C SER A 232 7.53 9.65 -12.12
N LEU A 233 7.87 10.88 -11.74
CA LEU A 233 8.39 11.19 -10.41
C LEU A 233 7.27 11.25 -9.36
N VAL A 234 6.07 11.68 -9.73
CA VAL A 234 4.87 11.56 -8.88
C VAL A 234 4.59 10.09 -8.55
N GLN A 235 4.62 9.22 -9.57
CA GLN A 235 4.39 7.79 -9.37
C GLN A 235 5.49 7.16 -8.51
N PHE A 236 6.75 7.48 -8.78
CA PHE A 236 7.88 7.07 -7.94
C PHE A 236 7.66 7.48 -6.47
N ALA A 237 7.31 8.73 -6.20
CA ALA A 237 7.09 9.23 -4.84
C ALA A 237 5.95 8.45 -4.13
N LYS A 238 4.84 8.20 -4.82
CA LYS A 238 3.72 7.38 -4.31
C LYS A 238 4.17 5.95 -3.98
N ASP A 239 4.97 5.32 -4.84
CA ASP A 239 5.48 3.98 -4.60
C ASP A 239 6.42 3.94 -3.40
N GLN A 240 7.29 4.95 -3.24
CA GLN A 240 8.16 5.07 -2.07
C GLN A 240 7.35 5.29 -0.77
N LYS A 241 6.25 6.04 -0.81
CA LYS A 241 5.32 6.16 0.34
C LYS A 241 4.72 4.82 0.73
N ARG A 242 4.27 4.02 -0.25
CA ARG A 242 3.74 2.68 0.01
C ARG A 242 4.78 1.77 0.66
N VAL A 243 6.01 1.77 0.15
CA VAL A 243 7.11 0.98 0.73
C VAL A 243 7.38 1.40 2.19
N ALA A 244 7.43 2.70 2.46
CA ALA A 244 7.63 3.23 3.82
C ALA A 244 6.49 2.81 4.76
N TYR A 245 5.25 2.87 4.27
CA TYR A 245 4.05 2.47 5.00
C TYR A 245 4.10 1.00 5.40
N GLU A 246 4.32 0.10 4.43
CA GLU A 246 4.37 -1.35 4.67
C GLU A 246 5.48 -1.74 5.66
N ASN A 247 6.68 -1.18 5.48
CA ASN A 247 7.82 -1.43 6.37
C ASN A 247 7.56 -0.94 7.79
N THR A 248 6.94 0.24 7.94
CA THR A 248 6.62 0.81 9.25
C THR A 248 5.51 0.02 9.93
N LEU A 249 4.46 -0.34 9.19
CA LEU A 249 3.36 -1.16 9.71
C LEU A 249 3.87 -2.52 10.22
N LYS A 250 4.72 -3.21 9.45
CA LYS A 250 5.29 -4.50 9.85
C LYS A 250 6.13 -4.40 11.14
N ARG A 251 6.87 -3.30 11.32
CA ARG A 251 7.64 -3.05 12.57
C ARG A 251 6.71 -2.74 13.73
N ALA A 252 5.72 -1.88 13.50
CA ALA A 252 4.73 -1.50 14.48
C ALA A 252 3.94 -2.72 14.99
N GLN A 253 3.56 -3.66 14.11
CA GLN A 253 2.91 -4.92 14.49
C GLN A 253 3.76 -5.78 15.43
N LYS A 254 5.08 -5.88 15.19
CA LYS A 254 5.99 -6.63 16.06
C LYS A 254 6.12 -5.97 17.43
N GLU A 255 6.23 -4.65 17.46
CA GLU A 255 6.31 -3.90 18.71
C GLU A 255 5.00 -3.99 19.50
N MET A 256 3.86 -3.82 18.84
CA MET A 256 2.52 -4.03 19.42
C MET A 256 2.38 -5.43 20.04
N THR A 257 2.86 -6.47 19.35
CA THR A 257 2.88 -7.84 19.88
C THR A 257 3.73 -7.96 21.14
N THR A 258 4.86 -7.25 21.18
CA THR A 258 5.74 -7.22 22.35
C THR A 258 5.05 -6.55 23.53
N ILE A 259 4.37 -5.41 23.30
CA ILE A 259 3.61 -4.69 24.32
C ILE A 259 2.46 -5.56 24.85
N LYS A 260 1.68 -6.20 23.97
CA LYS A 260 0.63 -7.15 24.35
C LYS A 260 1.20 -8.29 25.21
N THR A 261 2.32 -8.87 24.81
CA THR A 261 2.99 -9.96 25.55
C THR A 261 3.36 -9.54 26.98
N MET A 262 3.81 -8.29 27.20
CA MET A 262 4.13 -7.79 28.54
C MET A 262 2.88 -7.74 29.44
N ALA A 263 1.75 -7.28 28.92
CA ALA A 263 0.49 -7.24 29.67
C ALA A 263 -0.13 -8.63 29.86
N GLU A 264 -0.18 -9.42 28.80
CA GLU A 264 -0.90 -10.70 28.78
C GLU A 264 -0.14 -11.79 29.52
N GLN A 265 1.16 -11.93 29.28
CA GLN A 265 1.94 -13.07 29.78
C GLN A 265 2.72 -12.75 31.05
N ARG A 266 3.14 -11.50 31.22
CA ARG A 266 4.03 -11.10 32.33
C ARG A 266 3.35 -10.26 33.41
N ALA A 267 2.07 -9.90 33.21
CA ALA A 267 1.32 -9.00 34.09
C ALA A 267 2.03 -7.65 34.37
N GLN A 268 2.92 -7.20 33.47
CA GLN A 268 3.63 -5.93 33.58
C GLN A 268 2.74 -4.78 33.08
N PHE A 269 1.56 -4.60 33.69
CA PHE A 269 0.52 -3.71 33.14
C PHE A 269 0.94 -2.25 33.06
N ALA A 270 1.54 -1.71 34.11
CA ALA A 270 1.95 -0.31 34.15
C ALA A 270 3.00 0.00 33.06
N GLU A 271 4.00 -0.88 32.91
CA GLU A 271 5.02 -0.74 31.87
C GLU A 271 4.41 -0.95 30.47
N ALA A 272 3.50 -1.91 30.30
CA ALA A 272 2.82 -2.16 29.04
C ALA A 272 1.92 -1.00 28.62
N GLU A 273 1.17 -0.40 29.54
CA GLU A 273 0.35 0.77 29.28
C GLU A 273 1.22 1.97 28.89
N GLN A 274 2.30 2.23 29.62
CA GLN A 274 3.22 3.32 29.28
C GLN A 274 3.81 3.13 27.88
N ARG A 275 4.30 1.92 27.56
CA ARG A 275 4.81 1.63 26.21
C ARG A 275 3.73 1.72 25.13
N ALA A 276 2.49 1.36 25.45
CA ALA A 276 1.36 1.49 24.53
C ALA A 276 1.02 2.96 24.22
N LEU A 277 1.07 3.85 25.22
CA LEU A 277 0.89 5.29 25.03
C LEU A 277 2.03 5.89 24.19
N ASP A 278 3.28 5.54 24.48
CA ASP A 278 4.43 5.97 23.66
C ASP A 278 4.37 5.43 22.23
N PHE A 279 3.83 4.20 22.06
CA PHE A 279 3.59 3.59 20.77
C PHE A 279 2.50 4.34 19.98
N GLN A 280 1.41 4.75 20.64
CA GLN A 280 0.34 5.55 20.02
C GLN A 280 0.86 6.88 19.47
N LEU A 281 1.73 7.57 20.22
CA LEU A 281 2.32 8.83 19.78
C LEU A 281 3.20 8.65 18.53
N ARG A 282 3.99 7.57 18.46
CA ARG A 282 4.89 7.29 17.33
C ARG A 282 4.18 6.75 16.09
N HIS A 283 3.07 6.04 16.26
CA HIS A 283 2.38 5.33 15.19
C HIS A 283 0.95 5.83 14.97
N ARG A 284 0.70 7.12 15.22
CA ARG A 284 -0.61 7.76 15.06
C ARG A 284 -1.23 7.53 13.67
N ASP A 285 -0.41 7.52 12.62
CA ASP A 285 -0.85 7.29 11.23
C ASP A 285 -1.42 5.87 11.00
N PHE A 286 -1.24 4.95 11.96
CA PHE A 286 -1.66 3.56 11.88
C PHE A 286 -2.72 3.20 12.94
N GLU A 287 -3.34 4.18 13.59
CA GLU A 287 -4.32 3.97 14.66
C GLU A 287 -5.46 3.04 14.21
N GLU A 288 -6.05 3.27 13.05
CA GLU A 288 -7.18 2.46 12.55
C GLU A 288 -6.78 1.02 12.24
N GLN A 289 -5.60 0.82 11.63
CA GLN A 289 -5.14 -0.50 11.20
C GLN A 289 -4.63 -1.33 12.38
N LEU A 290 -4.01 -0.69 13.37
CA LEU A 290 -3.45 -1.37 14.53
C LEU A 290 -4.39 -1.37 15.74
N LYS A 291 -5.45 -0.54 15.75
CA LYS A 291 -6.39 -0.38 16.87
C LYS A 291 -5.66 -0.12 18.19
N ILE A 292 -4.77 0.87 18.19
CA ILE A 292 -3.83 1.12 19.29
C ILE A 292 -4.59 1.49 20.56
N GLN A 293 -5.62 2.33 20.47
CA GLN A 293 -6.46 2.71 21.59
C GLN A 293 -7.17 1.49 22.20
N ALA A 294 -7.71 0.60 21.36
CA ALA A 294 -8.35 -0.63 21.83
C ALA A 294 -7.36 -1.54 22.57
N MET A 295 -6.09 -1.58 22.14
CA MET A 295 -5.04 -2.28 22.88
C MET A 295 -4.76 -1.63 24.23
N ILE A 296 -4.70 -0.30 24.32
CA ILE A 296 -4.49 0.41 25.60
C ILE A 296 -5.64 0.10 26.56
N ASP A 297 -6.88 0.21 26.10
CA ASP A 297 -8.08 -0.07 26.91
C ASP A 297 -8.12 -1.53 27.36
N TYR A 298 -7.70 -2.45 26.48
CA TYR A 298 -7.54 -3.85 26.82
C TYR A 298 -6.50 -4.08 27.93
N ILE A 299 -5.32 -3.45 27.85
CA ILE A 299 -4.28 -3.55 28.90
C ILE A 299 -4.81 -3.03 30.23
N ARG A 300 -5.52 -1.90 30.24
CA ARG A 300 -6.17 -1.33 31.44
C ARG A 300 -7.22 -2.28 32.02
N SER A 301 -8.04 -2.89 31.17
CA SER A 301 -9.05 -3.86 31.62
C SER A 301 -8.41 -5.10 32.25
N LEU A 302 -7.28 -5.57 31.70
CA LEU A 302 -6.53 -6.68 32.28
C LEU A 302 -5.95 -6.31 33.65
N ALA A 303 -5.46 -5.08 33.82
CA ALA A 303 -4.96 -4.59 35.10
C ALA A 303 -6.06 -4.58 36.16
N GLN A 304 -7.24 -4.04 35.83
CA GLN A 304 -8.40 -4.01 36.73
C GLN A 304 -8.92 -5.41 37.08
N ALA A 305 -8.93 -6.33 36.12
CA ALA A 305 -9.36 -7.72 36.34
C ALA A 305 -8.38 -8.53 37.19
N THR A 306 -7.13 -8.08 37.32
CA THR A 306 -6.07 -8.76 38.11
C THR A 306 -6.00 -8.18 39.53
N ASP A 307 -7.16 -7.84 40.09
CA ASP A 307 -7.27 -7.21 41.40
C ASP A 307 -6.72 -8.10 42.53
N SER A 308 -6.27 -7.47 43.62
CA SER A 308 -5.55 -8.15 44.72
C SER A 308 -6.31 -9.33 45.34
N GLU A 309 -7.65 -9.35 45.22
CA GLU A 309 -8.51 -10.42 45.71
C GLU A 309 -8.43 -11.70 44.87
N ALA A 310 -8.27 -11.57 43.55
CA ALA A 310 -8.10 -12.73 42.66
C ALA A 310 -6.71 -13.36 42.82
N ALA A 311 -5.68 -12.56 43.11
CA ALA A 311 -4.36 -13.06 43.49
C ALA A 311 -4.41 -13.80 44.85
N LYS A 312 -5.10 -13.23 45.84
CA LYS A 312 -5.32 -13.88 47.16
C LYS A 312 -6.14 -15.17 47.08
N TYR A 313 -7.06 -15.29 46.12
CA TYR A 313 -7.82 -16.52 45.90
C TYR A 313 -6.88 -17.70 45.61
N TRP A 314 -5.81 -17.47 44.84
CA TRP A 314 -4.84 -18.51 44.48
C TRP A 314 -3.82 -18.83 45.57
N GLU A 315 -3.79 -18.07 46.68
CA GLU A 315 -3.00 -18.46 47.86
C GLU A 315 -3.57 -19.70 48.55
N LYS A 316 -4.87 -19.99 48.35
CA LYS A 316 -5.60 -21.09 49.01
C LYS A 316 -6.12 -22.17 48.06
N ASN A 317 -5.99 -21.96 46.75
CA ASN A 317 -6.48 -22.86 45.71
C ASN A 317 -5.34 -23.21 44.76
N ASP A 318 -5.26 -24.46 44.29
CA ASP A 318 -4.23 -24.89 43.35
C ASP A 318 -4.56 -24.44 41.91
N PRO A 319 -3.76 -23.54 41.31
CA PRO A 319 -3.95 -23.12 39.92
C PRO A 319 -3.81 -24.28 38.92
N ALA A 320 -2.99 -25.30 39.21
CA ALA A 320 -2.77 -26.42 38.31
C ALA A 320 -3.99 -27.35 38.24
N GLU A 321 -4.66 -27.59 39.37
CA GLU A 321 -5.90 -28.35 39.41
C GLU A 321 -7.03 -27.61 38.66
N ALA A 322 -7.15 -26.30 38.87
CA ALA A 322 -8.10 -25.48 38.14
C ALA A 322 -7.81 -25.46 36.62
N MET A 323 -6.55 -25.50 36.20
CA MET A 323 -6.18 -25.60 34.78
C MET A 323 -6.66 -26.93 34.17
N LYS A 324 -6.45 -28.06 34.86
CA LYS A 324 -6.94 -29.37 34.41
C LYS A 324 -8.46 -29.38 34.29
N LYS A 325 -9.16 -28.80 35.26
CA LYS A 325 -10.62 -28.67 35.23
C LYS A 325 -11.09 -27.79 34.06
N ALA A 326 -10.35 -26.73 33.71
CA ALA A 326 -10.65 -25.93 32.53
C ALA A 326 -10.53 -26.77 31.24
N ASP A 327 -9.49 -27.61 31.12
CA ASP A 327 -9.32 -28.52 29.98
C ASP A 327 -10.48 -29.52 29.85
N GLU A 328 -10.91 -30.11 30.97
CA GLU A 328 -12.08 -31.01 31.00
C GLU A 328 -13.37 -30.30 30.56
N LEU A 329 -13.57 -29.06 31.01
CA LEU A 329 -14.75 -28.27 30.64
C LEU A 329 -14.74 -27.90 29.14
N ILE A 330 -13.58 -27.57 28.57
CA ILE A 330 -13.43 -27.34 27.12
C ILE A 330 -13.76 -28.62 26.34
N ALA A 331 -13.21 -29.76 26.76
CA ALA A 331 -13.48 -31.06 26.12
C ALA A 331 -14.96 -31.45 26.21
N ALA A 332 -15.61 -31.12 27.33
CA ALA A 332 -17.04 -31.30 27.54
C ALA A 332 -17.92 -30.25 26.84
N LYS A 333 -17.34 -29.30 26.09
CA LYS A 333 -18.02 -28.17 25.41
C LYS A 333 -18.78 -27.24 26.35
N LYS A 334 -18.41 -27.21 27.63
CA LYS A 334 -18.95 -26.29 28.64
C LYS A 334 -18.16 -24.98 28.62
N TYR A 335 -18.25 -24.27 27.50
CA TYR A 335 -17.37 -23.13 27.20
C TYR A 335 -17.51 -21.97 28.20
N ASP A 336 -18.72 -21.66 28.68
CA ASP A 336 -18.93 -20.56 29.64
C ASP A 336 -18.24 -20.81 30.98
N GLN A 337 -18.34 -22.06 31.48
CA GLN A 337 -17.70 -22.46 32.73
C GLN A 337 -16.17 -22.49 32.60
N ALA A 338 -15.68 -22.98 31.45
CA ALA A 338 -14.25 -22.93 31.15
C ALA A 338 -13.74 -21.49 31.02
N LYS A 339 -14.53 -20.59 30.41
CA LYS A 339 -14.22 -19.16 30.26
C LYS A 339 -14.09 -18.48 31.62
N GLU A 340 -15.04 -18.72 32.53
CA GLU A 340 -15.00 -18.16 33.88
C GLU A 340 -13.76 -18.64 34.66
N LEU A 341 -13.46 -19.94 34.58
CA LEU A 341 -12.33 -20.53 35.28
C LEU A 341 -10.99 -20.04 34.72
N LEU A 342 -10.84 -19.95 33.40
CA LEU A 342 -9.65 -19.41 32.75
C LEU A 342 -9.47 -17.92 33.06
N ASN A 343 -10.56 -17.13 33.11
CA ASN A 343 -10.47 -15.73 33.50
C ASN A 343 -9.97 -15.57 34.94
N LYS A 344 -10.38 -16.43 35.88
CA LYS A 344 -9.82 -16.46 37.24
C LYS A 344 -8.34 -16.84 37.23
N LEU A 345 -7.94 -17.81 36.41
CA LEU A 345 -6.55 -18.27 36.29
C LEU A 345 -5.60 -17.21 35.72
N LYS A 346 -6.10 -16.19 35.00
CA LYS A 346 -5.27 -15.05 34.56
C LYS A 346 -4.65 -14.28 35.72
N ALA A 347 -5.23 -14.34 36.92
CA ALA A 347 -4.66 -13.74 38.13
C ALA A 347 -3.68 -14.66 38.88
N SER A 348 -3.45 -15.89 38.40
CA SER A 348 -2.53 -16.86 39.00
C SER A 348 -1.12 -16.77 38.40
N ASN A 349 -0.19 -17.56 38.95
CA ASN A 349 1.13 -17.79 38.36
C ASN A 349 1.09 -18.50 37.00
N LEU A 350 -0.01 -19.20 36.66
CA LEU A 350 -0.24 -19.86 35.37
C LEU A 350 -0.95 -18.94 34.36
N ARG A 351 -0.77 -17.62 34.49
CA ARG A 351 -1.44 -16.62 33.64
C ARG A 351 -1.22 -16.87 32.16
N LYS A 352 0.04 -17.13 31.76
CA LYS A 352 0.40 -17.36 30.37
C LYS A 352 -0.35 -18.58 29.81
N GLU A 353 -0.29 -19.68 30.54
CA GLU A 353 -0.97 -20.93 30.19
C GLU A 353 -2.49 -20.73 30.15
N ALA A 354 -3.06 -19.94 31.07
CA ALA A 354 -4.48 -19.62 31.08
C ALA A 354 -4.90 -18.80 29.86
N MET A 355 -4.07 -17.84 29.43
CA MET A 355 -4.29 -17.04 28.22
C MET A 355 -4.19 -17.91 26.96
N ASP A 356 -3.17 -18.75 26.86
CA ASP A 356 -3.02 -19.68 25.72
C ASP A 356 -4.21 -20.64 25.64
N LYS A 357 -4.68 -21.16 26.77
CA LYS A 357 -5.89 -22.00 26.84
C LYS A 357 -7.16 -21.24 26.54
N TYR A 358 -7.23 -19.95 26.86
CA TYR A 358 -8.37 -19.09 26.49
C TYR A 358 -8.49 -18.95 24.97
N ILE A 359 -7.37 -18.88 24.25
CA ILE A 359 -7.36 -18.90 22.78
C ILE A 359 -7.87 -20.24 22.26
N VAL A 360 -7.40 -21.36 22.83
CA VAL A 360 -7.88 -22.71 22.46
C VAL A 360 -9.39 -22.85 22.70
N LEU A 361 -9.89 -22.34 23.83
CA LEU A 361 -11.32 -22.30 24.14
C LEU A 361 -12.09 -21.49 23.09
N ALA A 362 -11.62 -20.28 22.79
CA ALA A 362 -12.24 -19.40 21.80
C ALA A 362 -12.33 -20.06 20.43
N ASP A 363 -11.25 -20.69 19.97
CA ASP A 363 -11.19 -21.38 18.68
C ASP A 363 -12.08 -22.65 18.67
N ALA A 364 -12.13 -23.40 19.77
CA ALA A 364 -13.03 -24.55 19.92
C ALA A 364 -14.51 -24.12 19.87
N TYR A 365 -14.87 -23.07 20.59
CA TYR A 365 -16.21 -22.48 20.56
C TYR A 365 -16.58 -22.00 19.16
N CYS A 366 -15.74 -21.17 18.54
CA CYS A 366 -16.00 -20.63 17.21
C CYS A 366 -16.06 -21.72 16.12
N ASN A 367 -15.25 -22.78 16.22
CA ASN A 367 -15.39 -23.95 15.34
C ASN A 367 -16.72 -24.69 15.55
N ALA A 368 -17.20 -24.82 16.80
CA ALA A 368 -18.51 -25.40 17.08
C ALA A 368 -19.63 -24.56 16.46
N GLN A 369 -19.58 -23.23 16.62
CA GLN A 369 -20.54 -22.30 15.99
C GLN A 369 -20.51 -22.41 14.46
N ARG A 370 -19.32 -22.43 13.84
CA ARG A 370 -19.18 -22.61 12.38
C ARG A 370 -19.74 -23.95 11.90
N LYS A 371 -19.60 -25.02 12.69
CA LYS A 371 -20.17 -26.33 12.37
C LYS A 371 -21.70 -26.30 12.45
N GLU A 372 -22.26 -25.64 13.46
CA GLU A 372 -23.70 -25.43 13.58
C GLU A 372 -24.25 -24.61 12.39
N THR A 373 -23.57 -23.51 12.03
CA THR A 373 -23.86 -22.71 10.83
C THR A 373 -23.87 -23.57 9.57
N SER A 374 -22.85 -24.42 9.36
CA SER A 374 -22.77 -25.31 8.20
C SER A 374 -23.95 -26.28 8.14
N GLN A 375 -24.37 -26.83 9.28
CA GLN A 375 -25.53 -27.72 9.37
C GLN A 375 -26.84 -26.98 9.07
N LEU A 376 -27.02 -25.76 9.59
CA LEU A 376 -28.19 -24.93 9.32
C LEU A 376 -28.26 -24.50 7.85
N PHE A 377 -27.12 -24.13 7.26
CA PHE A 377 -27.02 -23.81 5.84
C PHE A 377 -27.36 -25.02 4.96
N ALA A 378 -26.83 -26.21 5.27
CA ALA A 378 -27.16 -27.43 4.55
C ALA A 378 -28.65 -27.78 4.63
N LYS A 379 -29.31 -27.50 5.77
CA LYS A 379 -30.77 -27.62 5.92
C LYS A 379 -31.50 -26.57 5.07
N ALA A 380 -31.02 -25.33 5.04
CA ALA A 380 -31.60 -24.26 4.22
C ALA A 380 -31.55 -24.60 2.72
N GLN A 381 -30.45 -25.15 2.23
CA GLN A 381 -30.29 -25.52 0.82
C GLN A 381 -31.23 -26.65 0.38
N LYS A 382 -31.66 -27.51 1.31
CA LYS A 382 -32.64 -28.57 1.02
C LYS A 382 -34.08 -28.05 1.05
N GLN A 383 -34.30 -26.80 1.42
CA GLN A 383 -35.65 -26.25 1.55
C GLN A 383 -36.14 -25.65 0.24
N LYS A 384 -37.36 -26.07 -0.17
CA LYS A 384 -38.00 -25.62 -1.43
C LYS A 384 -38.73 -24.28 -1.28
N ASP A 385 -39.20 -24.00 -0.07
CA ASP A 385 -39.87 -22.76 0.29
C ASP A 385 -38.84 -21.64 0.49
N ALA A 386 -38.95 -20.58 -0.32
CA ALA A 386 -38.01 -19.45 -0.32
C ALA A 386 -38.00 -18.68 1.01
N ALA A 387 -39.15 -18.52 1.67
CA ALA A 387 -39.24 -17.83 2.96
C ALA A 387 -38.55 -18.65 4.04
N LYS A 388 -38.84 -19.97 4.11
CA LYS A 388 -38.21 -20.88 5.07
C LYS A 388 -36.71 -21.05 4.82
N LYS A 389 -36.26 -21.01 3.56
CA LYS A 389 -34.84 -21.01 3.19
C LYS A 389 -34.15 -19.77 3.74
N LYS A 390 -34.74 -18.59 3.55
CA LYS A 390 -34.19 -17.31 4.05
C LYS A 390 -34.16 -17.26 5.57
N ASP A 391 -35.18 -17.75 6.26
CA ASP A 391 -35.21 -17.82 7.73
C ASP A 391 -34.16 -18.78 8.29
N LEU A 392 -33.95 -19.93 7.66
CA LEU A 392 -32.87 -20.85 8.02
C LEU A 392 -31.48 -20.27 7.74
N MET A 393 -31.31 -19.49 6.67
CA MET A 393 -30.05 -18.78 6.39
C MET A 393 -29.76 -17.69 7.42
N LYS A 394 -30.77 -16.90 7.82
CA LYS A 394 -30.63 -15.95 8.95
C LYS A 394 -30.27 -16.67 10.24
N SER A 395 -30.94 -17.80 10.52
CA SER A 395 -30.63 -18.63 11.68
C SER A 395 -29.21 -19.19 11.64
N ALA A 396 -28.66 -19.45 10.45
CA ALA A 396 -27.27 -19.91 10.26
C ALA A 396 -26.23 -18.81 10.54
N ILE A 397 -26.60 -17.53 10.42
CA ILE A 397 -25.72 -16.39 10.73
C ILE A 397 -25.61 -16.16 12.24
N ALA A 398 -26.69 -16.37 13.01
CA ALA A 398 -26.69 -16.10 14.45
C ALA A 398 -25.56 -16.79 15.26
N PRO A 399 -25.20 -18.07 15.01
CA PRO A 399 -24.02 -18.70 15.61
C PRO A 399 -22.70 -17.98 15.30
N LEU A 400 -22.54 -17.45 14.08
CA LEU A 400 -21.35 -16.70 13.69
C LEU A 400 -21.27 -15.35 14.43
N ASP A 401 -22.40 -14.66 14.55
CA ASP A 401 -22.49 -13.41 15.32
C ASP A 401 -22.16 -13.62 16.80
N LYS A 402 -22.61 -14.74 17.39
CA LYS A 402 -22.22 -15.11 18.76
C LYS A 402 -20.72 -15.29 18.92
N CYS A 403 -20.06 -15.99 17.98
CA CYS A 403 -18.60 -16.11 18.01
C CYS A 403 -17.90 -14.74 17.92
N LEU A 404 -18.31 -13.89 16.97
CA LEU A 404 -17.70 -12.56 16.79
C LEU A 404 -17.92 -11.64 18.01
N GLY A 405 -19.06 -11.75 18.69
CA GLY A 405 -19.37 -10.98 19.89
C GLY A 405 -18.67 -11.50 21.15
N GLU A 406 -18.65 -12.82 21.37
CA GLU A 406 -18.12 -13.40 22.60
C GLU A 406 -16.60 -13.58 22.60
N TYR A 407 -15.99 -13.77 21.42
CA TYR A 407 -14.56 -14.01 21.24
C TYR A 407 -13.96 -13.19 20.07
N PRO A 408 -13.92 -11.85 20.18
CA PRO A 408 -13.38 -10.96 19.14
C PRO A 408 -11.86 -11.09 18.90
N GLU A 409 -11.16 -11.89 19.71
CA GLU A 409 -9.73 -12.18 19.57
C GLU A 409 -9.43 -13.61 19.07
N SER A 410 -10.45 -14.41 18.69
CA SER A 410 -10.23 -15.76 18.13
C SER A 410 -9.39 -15.71 16.85
N THR A 411 -8.52 -16.70 16.66
CA THR A 411 -7.70 -16.84 15.44
C THR A 411 -8.56 -17.13 14.20
N LEU A 412 -9.83 -17.49 14.41
CA LEU A 412 -10.79 -17.83 13.36
C LEU A 412 -11.64 -16.64 12.90
N ASN A 413 -11.49 -15.45 13.48
CA ASN A 413 -12.41 -14.35 13.23
C ASN A 413 -12.51 -13.94 11.77
N GLN A 414 -11.41 -13.92 11.01
CA GLN A 414 -11.49 -13.67 9.58
C GLN A 414 -12.33 -14.74 8.86
N LYS A 415 -12.12 -16.02 9.17
CA LYS A 415 -12.89 -17.13 8.58
C LYS A 415 -14.37 -17.07 8.98
N VAL A 416 -14.69 -16.61 10.19
CA VAL A 416 -16.07 -16.44 10.66
C VAL A 416 -16.73 -15.27 9.92
N LEU A 417 -16.02 -14.16 9.75
CA LEU A 417 -16.48 -13.01 8.97
C LEU A 417 -16.70 -13.38 7.50
N ASP A 418 -15.77 -14.12 6.88
CA ASP A 418 -15.90 -14.60 5.50
C ASP A 418 -17.13 -15.51 5.33
N ASN A 419 -17.34 -16.44 6.27
CA ASN A 419 -18.54 -17.30 6.30
C ASN A 419 -19.83 -16.48 6.43
N LYS A 420 -19.84 -15.44 7.28
CA LYS A 420 -20.99 -14.54 7.46
C LYS A 420 -21.29 -13.78 6.17
N ASN A 421 -20.28 -13.14 5.59
CA ASN A 421 -20.38 -12.40 4.33
C ASN A 421 -20.88 -13.29 3.19
N PHE A 422 -20.45 -14.56 3.15
CA PHE A 422 -20.96 -15.54 2.18
C PHE A 422 -22.46 -15.79 2.35
N LEU A 423 -22.94 -16.03 3.57
CA LEU A 423 -24.36 -16.26 3.83
C LEU A 423 -25.23 -15.03 3.56
N GLU A 424 -24.73 -13.84 3.88
CA GLU A 424 -25.41 -12.58 3.57
C GLU A 424 -25.57 -12.38 2.06
N LYS A 425 -24.53 -12.68 1.27
CA LYS A 425 -24.61 -12.67 -0.19
C LYS A 425 -25.58 -13.70 -0.74
N GLU A 426 -25.61 -14.91 -0.17
CA GLU A 426 -26.56 -15.96 -0.59
C GLU A 426 -28.02 -15.63 -0.27
N MET A 427 -28.29 -14.83 0.78
CA MET A 427 -29.64 -14.35 1.09
C MET A 427 -30.11 -13.18 0.23
N ALA A 428 -29.18 -12.48 -0.43
CA ALA A 428 -29.45 -11.36 -1.32
C ALA A 428 -29.71 -11.80 -2.77
N LYS A 429 -29.39 -13.06 -3.10
CA LYS A 429 -29.84 -13.75 -4.31
C LYS A 429 -31.25 -14.29 -4.12
#